data_AF-A0A661I5M7-F1
#
_entry.id   AF-A0A661I5M7-F1
#
_cell.length_a   1.000
_cell.length_b   1.000
_cell.length_c   1.000
_cell.angle_alpha   90.00
_cell.angle_beta   90.00
_cell.angle_gamma   90.00
#
_symmetry.space_group_name_H-M   'P 1'
#
loop_
_entity.id
_entity.type
_entity.pdbx_description
1 polymer ?
#
loop_
_entity_poly.entity_id
_entity_poly.type
_entity_poly.pdbx_seq_one_letter_code
_entity_poly.pdbx_strand_id
1 'polypeptide(L)'
;MEQLLSESTINLHKLKRSLHKIVATELSSLSEPCYYPSLKKYYYELLDTTKLKEKNIREFVKRFYKGTPASKWKLHRDPISNFYIFLMWVLNRSRQTTAYKSALLLYIIRNYTNLMHKQMKFCNDDTFKYALENLAKTHLFSREKTISGSLFYLSGQMDKRYSKFIKSGDVDGISKFITECRTRISQSIKSFAEVYYNANEQGLSIKNPKEDDDNPNQYQQLEKSSRVINDVIKSLTVYKNIDNKAVADARSLTKVRASLATSISKAVTDIKNVDNIRLILELFVKELSQVGHLCGDQFFKNVRTLMAIKRTKSKVYFKQQINILLLTLVKDIKFTRQYNQLTKQTQSLINLYLAYYLTITVRNSIC
;
A
#
# COMPACT_ATOMS: atom_id res chain seq x y z
N MET A 1 -32.01 12.26 15.37
CA MET A 1 -31.19 12.77 14.25
C MET A 1 -31.53 14.23 13.95
N GLU A 2 -32.79 14.57 13.72
CA GLU A 2 -33.26 15.95 13.45
C GLU A 2 -32.79 16.98 14.48
N GLN A 3 -32.93 16.68 15.77
CA GLN A 3 -32.47 17.59 16.83
C GLN A 3 -30.95 17.86 16.77
N LEU A 4 -30.15 16.83 16.47
CA LEU A 4 -28.71 17.01 16.33
C LEU A 4 -28.37 17.83 15.07
N LEU A 5 -29.19 17.71 14.02
CA LEU A 5 -29.08 18.53 12.82
C LEU A 5 -29.39 20.00 13.12
N SER A 6 -30.43 20.31 13.90
CA SER A 6 -30.74 21.69 14.30
C SER A 6 -29.66 22.33 15.17
N GLU A 7 -28.90 21.53 15.93
CA GLU A 7 -27.75 21.99 16.71
C GLU A 7 -26.46 22.14 15.88
N SER A 8 -26.48 21.73 14.60
CA SER A 8 -25.30 21.70 13.73
C SER A 8 -25.33 22.81 12.67
N THR A 9 -24.17 23.31 12.28
CA THR A 9 -24.01 24.22 11.14
C THR A 9 -23.13 23.56 10.10
N ILE A 10 -23.74 22.74 9.24
CA ILE A 10 -23.00 21.87 8.33
C ILE A 10 -22.75 22.57 6.99
N ASN A 11 -21.48 22.88 6.73
CA ASN A 11 -21.04 23.21 5.37
C ASN A 11 -20.81 21.92 4.57
N LEU A 12 -21.80 21.52 3.76
CA LEU A 12 -21.77 20.26 3.01
C LEU A 12 -20.57 20.15 2.05
N HIS A 13 -20.16 21.26 1.43
CA HIS A 13 -19.02 21.28 0.52
C HIS A 13 -17.70 21.02 1.26
N LYS A 14 -17.47 21.73 2.38
CA LYS A 14 -16.30 21.53 3.24
C LYS A 14 -16.27 20.12 3.80
N LEU A 15 -17.40 19.62 4.31
CA LEU A 15 -17.54 18.28 4.85
C LEU A 15 -17.20 17.20 3.82
N LYS A 16 -17.76 17.30 2.60
CA LYS A 16 -17.47 16.37 1.50
C LYS A 16 -15.98 16.36 1.16
N ARG A 17 -15.37 17.53 1.02
CA ARG A 17 -13.93 17.66 0.71
C ARG A 17 -13.07 17.02 1.80
N SER A 18 -13.36 17.27 3.08
CA SER A 18 -12.65 16.67 4.20
C SER A 18 -12.81 15.15 4.23
N LEU A 19 -14.02 14.62 4.09
CA LEU A 19 -14.26 13.17 4.06
C LEU A 19 -13.51 12.48 2.92
N HIS A 20 -13.57 13.03 1.71
CA HIS A 20 -12.86 12.46 0.56
C HIS A 20 -11.35 12.47 0.76
N LYS A 21 -10.80 13.59 1.26
CA LYS A 21 -9.37 13.72 1.54
C LYS A 21 -8.92 12.68 2.56
N ILE A 22 -9.62 12.58 3.69
CA ILE A 22 -9.30 11.64 4.77
C ILE A 22 -9.33 10.20 4.22
N VAL A 23 -10.42 9.81 3.57
CA VAL A 23 -10.57 8.45 3.04
C VAL A 23 -9.49 8.11 2.01
N ALA A 24 -9.17 9.03 1.09
CA ALA A 24 -8.14 8.79 0.09
C ALA A 24 -6.75 8.59 0.74
N THR A 25 -6.40 9.42 1.72
CA THR A 25 -5.15 9.26 2.48
C THR A 25 -5.13 7.93 3.23
N GLU A 26 -6.18 7.60 3.98
CA GLU A 26 -6.20 6.38 4.78
C GLU A 26 -6.18 5.10 3.95
N LEU A 27 -6.89 5.04 2.82
CA LEU A 27 -6.86 3.86 1.95
C LEU A 27 -5.49 3.61 1.35
N SER A 28 -4.74 4.68 1.04
CA SER A 28 -3.37 4.57 0.56
C SER A 28 -2.47 4.00 1.64
N SER A 29 -2.55 4.53 2.86
CA SER A 29 -1.68 4.13 3.98
C SER A 29 -2.04 2.77 4.58
N LEU A 30 -3.31 2.33 4.52
CA LEU A 30 -3.75 0.98 4.95
C LEU A 30 -3.13 -0.18 4.12
N SER A 31 -2.42 0.14 3.04
CA SER A 31 -1.61 -0.84 2.30
C SER A 31 -0.26 -1.13 2.98
N GLU A 32 0.19 -0.25 3.88
CA GLU A 32 1.43 -0.43 4.61
C GLU A 32 1.21 -1.38 5.79
N PRO A 33 2.13 -2.35 6.01
CA PRO A 33 2.13 -3.15 7.23
C PRO A 33 2.11 -2.23 8.46
N CYS A 34 1.43 -2.67 9.51
CA CYS A 34 1.49 -1.99 10.81
C CYS A 34 1.00 -0.53 10.84
N TYR A 35 0.35 -0.05 9.78
CA TYR A 35 -0.21 1.30 9.75
C TYR A 35 -1.50 1.40 10.56
N TYR A 36 -1.60 2.45 11.39
CA TYR A 36 -2.78 2.77 12.17
C TYR A 36 -3.24 4.22 11.95
N PRO A 37 -4.42 4.43 11.35
CA PRO A 37 -5.03 5.75 11.18
C PRO A 37 -5.12 6.58 12.48
N SER A 38 -4.83 7.88 12.40
CA SER A 38 -5.03 8.83 13.51
C SER A 38 -6.51 9.25 13.67
N LEU A 39 -7.36 8.31 14.06
CA LEU A 39 -8.82 8.48 14.06
C LEU A 39 -9.34 9.62 14.94
N LYS A 40 -8.67 9.90 16.07
CA LYS A 40 -9.07 10.95 17.00
C LYS A 40 -8.94 12.33 16.36
N LYS A 41 -7.88 12.54 15.57
CA LYS A 41 -7.66 13.78 14.82
C LYS A 41 -8.80 14.02 13.81
N TYR A 42 -9.14 13.00 13.03
CA TYR A 42 -10.23 13.10 12.03
C TYR A 42 -11.59 13.37 12.67
N TYR A 43 -11.87 12.75 13.81
CA TYR A 43 -13.10 13.00 14.55
C TYR A 43 -13.25 14.48 14.92
N TYR A 44 -12.21 15.11 15.49
CA TYR A 44 -12.27 16.53 15.87
C TYR A 44 -12.30 17.48 14.67
N GLU A 45 -11.60 17.16 13.58
CA GLU A 45 -11.66 17.94 12.34
C GLU A 45 -13.08 17.97 11.75
N LEU A 46 -13.77 16.82 11.76
CA LEU A 46 -15.15 16.70 11.28
C LEU A 46 -16.15 17.35 12.25
N LEU A 47 -15.92 17.28 13.56
CA LEU A 47 -16.72 18.03 14.54
C LEU A 47 -16.63 19.54 14.30
N ASP A 48 -15.43 20.10 14.10
CA ASP A 48 -15.28 21.52 13.78
C ASP A 48 -16.01 21.90 12.47
N THR A 49 -15.95 21.01 11.47
CA THR A 49 -16.63 21.22 10.18
C THR A 49 -18.17 21.22 10.30
N THR A 50 -18.71 20.57 11.32
CA THR A 50 -20.16 20.53 11.61
C THR A 50 -20.59 21.50 12.71
N LYS A 51 -19.62 22.19 13.34
CA LYS A 51 -19.80 23.03 14.53
C LYS A 51 -20.47 22.33 15.72
N LEU A 52 -20.40 21.00 15.74
CA LEU A 52 -20.88 20.19 16.86
C LEU A 52 -19.78 20.03 17.90
N LYS A 53 -20.18 19.98 19.18
CA LYS A 53 -19.29 19.59 20.28
C LYS A 53 -19.53 18.12 20.63
N GLU A 54 -18.52 17.49 21.21
CA GLU A 54 -18.63 16.09 21.66
C GLU A 54 -19.79 15.90 22.66
N LYS A 55 -20.10 16.92 23.47
CA LYS A 55 -21.25 16.94 24.38
C LYS A 55 -22.58 16.74 23.63
N ASN A 56 -22.80 17.45 22.51
CA ASN A 56 -24.00 17.31 21.68
C ASN A 56 -24.18 15.86 21.21
N ILE A 57 -23.09 15.23 20.78
CA ILE A 57 -23.11 13.84 20.33
C ILE A 57 -23.45 12.89 21.48
N ARG A 58 -22.81 13.04 22.64
CA ARG A 58 -23.07 12.19 23.82
C ARG A 58 -24.53 12.28 24.27
N GLU A 59 -25.11 13.47 24.29
CA GLU A 59 -26.52 13.68 24.63
C GLU A 59 -27.46 13.09 23.58
N PHE A 60 -27.15 13.28 22.29
CA PHE A 60 -27.86 12.63 21.19
C PHE A 60 -27.88 11.11 21.36
N VAL A 61 -26.73 10.47 21.62
CA VAL A 61 -26.64 9.01 21.76
C VAL A 61 -27.48 8.48 22.91
N LYS A 62 -27.47 9.17 24.07
CA LYS A 62 -28.31 8.79 25.21
C LYS A 62 -29.80 8.82 24.86
N ARG A 63 -30.24 9.84 24.12
CA ARG A 63 -31.64 9.99 23.69
C ARG A 63 -32.01 8.99 22.60
N PHE A 64 -31.14 8.82 21.60
CA PHE A 64 -31.39 8.02 20.41
C PHE A 64 -31.66 6.56 20.72
N TYR A 65 -30.95 5.98 21.70
CA TYR A 65 -31.15 4.61 22.12
C TYR A 65 -32.05 4.46 23.36
N LYS A 66 -32.63 5.54 23.89
CA LYS A 66 -33.43 5.48 25.12
C LYS A 66 -34.58 4.48 24.96
N GLY A 67 -34.74 3.59 25.93
CA GLY A 67 -35.79 2.57 25.94
C GLY A 67 -35.50 1.33 25.09
N THR A 68 -34.37 1.27 24.36
CA THR A 68 -34.00 0.07 23.59
C THR A 68 -32.91 -0.74 24.29
N PRO A 69 -32.76 -2.05 24.01
CA PRO A 69 -31.67 -2.86 24.55
C PRO A 69 -30.28 -2.28 24.25
N ALA A 70 -30.12 -1.62 23.10
CA ALA A 70 -28.89 -0.98 22.66
C ALA A 70 -28.38 0.10 23.66
N SER A 71 -29.27 0.74 24.43
CA SER A 71 -28.87 1.72 25.46
C SER A 71 -27.93 1.15 26.53
N LYS A 72 -28.02 -0.14 26.82
CA LYS A 72 -27.19 -0.79 27.85
C LYS A 72 -25.78 -1.08 27.33
N TRP A 73 -25.63 -1.25 26.02
CA TRP A 73 -24.41 -1.78 25.39
C TRP A 73 -23.41 -0.65 25.13
N LYS A 74 -22.15 -0.84 25.57
CA LYS A 74 -21.08 0.16 25.37
C LYS A 74 -20.79 0.43 23.89
N LEU A 75 -20.98 -0.60 23.05
CA LEU A 75 -20.78 -0.51 21.60
C LEU A 75 -21.67 0.57 20.96
N HIS A 76 -22.98 0.53 21.26
CA HIS A 76 -23.96 1.47 20.71
C HIS A 76 -23.86 2.84 21.35
N ARG A 77 -23.32 2.95 22.56
CA ARG A 77 -23.12 4.22 23.27
C ARG A 77 -21.86 4.99 22.85
N ASP A 78 -21.06 4.47 21.93
CA ASP A 78 -19.84 5.12 21.47
C ASP A 78 -20.17 6.42 20.67
N PRO A 79 -19.77 7.60 21.16
CA PRO A 79 -20.12 8.87 20.51
C PRO A 79 -19.55 8.99 19.09
N ILE A 80 -18.33 8.51 18.87
CA ILE A 80 -17.66 8.63 17.58
C ILE A 80 -18.36 7.79 16.51
N SER A 81 -18.72 6.54 16.81
CA SER A 81 -19.54 5.70 15.91
C SER A 81 -20.85 6.39 15.53
N ASN A 82 -21.54 6.94 16.51
CA ASN A 82 -22.82 7.61 16.29
C ASN A 82 -22.71 8.91 15.53
N PHE A 83 -21.59 9.63 15.70
CA PHE A 83 -21.30 10.80 14.88
C PHE A 83 -21.16 10.43 13.40
N TYR A 84 -20.44 9.36 13.07
CA TYR A 84 -20.37 8.90 11.68
C TYR A 84 -21.73 8.47 11.14
N ILE A 85 -22.57 7.83 11.96
CA ILE A 85 -23.95 7.46 11.56
C ILE A 85 -24.80 8.70 11.31
N PHE A 86 -24.67 9.72 12.16
CA PHE A 86 -25.31 11.02 11.94
C PHE A 86 -24.84 11.65 10.62
N LEU A 87 -23.54 11.67 10.34
CA LEU A 87 -23.01 12.17 9.05
C LEU A 87 -23.59 11.38 7.86
N MET A 88 -23.65 10.06 7.96
CA MET A 88 -24.26 9.22 6.93
C MET A 88 -25.74 9.58 6.71
N TRP A 89 -26.51 9.75 7.78
CA TRP A 89 -27.92 10.16 7.69
C TRP A 89 -28.08 11.54 7.02
N VAL A 90 -27.29 12.54 7.44
CA VAL A 90 -27.33 13.90 6.83
C VAL A 90 -26.99 13.84 5.35
N LEU A 91 -25.88 13.18 4.98
CA LEU A 91 -25.42 13.12 3.59
C LEU A 91 -26.39 12.37 2.68
N ASN A 92 -27.08 11.35 3.21
CA ASN A 92 -28.14 10.65 2.48
C ASN A 92 -29.34 11.58 2.24
N ARG A 93 -29.78 12.32 3.27
CA ARG A 93 -30.88 13.30 3.15
C ARG A 93 -30.57 14.41 2.14
N SER A 94 -29.32 14.90 2.13
CA SER A 94 -28.83 15.91 1.19
C SER A 94 -28.46 15.34 -0.20
N ARG A 95 -28.76 14.07 -0.48
CA ARG A 95 -28.46 13.38 -1.75
C ARG A 95 -26.98 13.41 -2.15
N GLN A 96 -26.06 13.52 -1.18
CA GLN A 96 -24.61 13.50 -1.39
C GLN A 96 -24.06 12.07 -1.34
N THR A 97 -24.43 11.25 -2.33
CA THR A 97 -24.13 9.80 -2.34
C THR A 97 -22.64 9.47 -2.21
N THR A 98 -21.76 10.24 -2.87
CA THR A 98 -20.31 10.03 -2.81
C THR A 98 -19.75 10.29 -1.42
N ALA A 99 -20.13 11.41 -0.81
CA ALA A 99 -19.73 11.75 0.56
C ALA A 99 -20.30 10.76 1.58
N TYR A 100 -21.53 10.30 1.40
CA TYR A 100 -22.14 9.27 2.24
C TYR A 100 -21.30 7.97 2.21
N LYS A 101 -20.89 7.51 1.02
CA LYS A 101 -20.02 6.34 0.89
C LYS A 101 -18.67 6.55 1.57
N SER A 102 -18.09 7.74 1.47
CA SER A 102 -16.85 8.07 2.20
C SER A 102 -17.05 8.06 3.72
N ALA A 103 -18.17 8.58 4.24
CA ALA A 103 -18.48 8.52 5.67
C ALA A 103 -18.63 7.06 6.16
N LEU A 104 -19.31 6.22 5.37
CA LEU A 104 -19.47 4.79 5.67
C LEU A 104 -18.12 4.06 5.65
N LEU A 105 -17.28 4.33 4.65
CA LEU A 105 -15.97 3.71 4.55
C LEU A 105 -15.06 4.15 5.71
N LEU A 106 -15.09 5.43 6.08
CA LEU A 106 -14.35 5.94 7.23
C LEU A 106 -14.83 5.30 8.56
N TYR A 107 -16.13 5.07 8.71
CA TYR A 107 -16.68 4.31 9.84
C TYR A 107 -16.12 2.88 9.90
N ILE A 108 -15.97 2.21 8.75
CA ILE A 108 -15.40 0.87 8.66
C ILE A 108 -13.89 0.88 8.95
N ILE A 109 -13.14 1.81 8.38
CA ILE A 109 -11.70 2.02 8.65
C ILE A 109 -11.49 2.22 10.15
N ARG A 110 -12.35 2.99 10.81
CA ARG A 110 -12.30 3.17 12.27
C ARG A 110 -12.45 1.85 13.02
N ASN A 111 -13.48 1.07 12.69
CA ASN A 111 -13.72 -0.20 13.37
C ASN A 111 -12.56 -1.17 13.15
N TYR A 112 -12.02 -1.21 11.92
CA TYR A 112 -10.83 -1.97 11.59
C TYR A 112 -9.65 -1.56 12.48
N THR A 113 -9.28 -0.28 12.47
CA THR A 113 -8.13 0.25 13.21
C THR A 113 -8.23 -0.04 14.71
N ASN A 114 -9.40 0.20 15.32
CA ASN A 114 -9.61 -0.05 16.75
C ASN A 114 -9.46 -1.53 17.11
N LEU A 115 -9.95 -2.42 16.25
CA LEU A 115 -9.87 -3.86 16.46
C LEU A 115 -8.46 -4.38 16.17
N MET A 116 -7.78 -3.84 15.16
CA MET A 116 -6.37 -4.15 14.88
C MET A 116 -5.50 -3.77 16.07
N HIS A 117 -5.61 -2.53 16.59
CA HIS A 117 -4.89 -2.11 17.79
C HIS A 117 -5.17 -3.00 19.00
N LYS A 118 -6.40 -3.50 19.12
CA LYS A 118 -6.76 -4.40 20.22
C LYS A 118 -6.10 -5.77 20.07
N GLN A 119 -6.02 -6.30 18.85
CA GLN A 119 -5.55 -7.66 18.59
C GLN A 119 -4.03 -7.73 18.40
N MET A 120 -3.41 -6.69 17.84
CA MET A 120 -1.98 -6.60 17.57
C MET A 120 -1.27 -5.90 18.74
N LYS A 121 -0.58 -6.66 19.58
CA LYS A 121 0.17 -6.13 20.74
C LYS A 121 1.52 -5.54 20.33
N PHE A 122 2.11 -6.10 19.29
CA PHE A 122 3.34 -5.65 18.66
C PHE A 122 3.18 -5.79 17.15
N CYS A 123 4.08 -5.17 16.39
CA CYS A 123 4.04 -5.26 14.95
C CYS A 123 5.43 -5.52 14.39
N ASN A 124 5.54 -6.62 13.64
CA ASN A 124 6.67 -6.98 12.82
C ASN A 124 6.19 -6.98 11.36
N ASP A 125 6.76 -6.11 10.54
CA ASP A 125 6.31 -5.86 9.17
C ASP A 125 6.38 -7.12 8.30
N ASP A 126 7.40 -7.96 8.49
CA ASP A 126 7.61 -9.17 7.68
C ASP A 126 6.65 -10.29 8.10
N THR A 127 6.45 -10.49 9.41
CA THR A 127 5.40 -11.37 9.91
C THR A 127 4.02 -10.92 9.41
N PHE A 128 3.79 -9.60 9.36
CA PHE A 128 2.52 -9.03 8.89
C PHE A 128 2.28 -9.32 7.40
N LYS A 129 3.28 -9.08 6.55
CA LYS A 129 3.24 -9.42 5.12
C LYS A 129 3.05 -10.92 4.91
N TYR A 130 3.85 -11.73 5.61
CA TYR A 130 3.75 -13.19 5.55
C TYR A 130 2.34 -13.66 5.92
N ALA A 131 1.79 -13.14 7.02
CA ALA A 131 0.46 -13.49 7.46
C ALA A 131 -0.57 -13.14 6.38
N LEU A 132 -0.51 -11.95 5.78
CA LEU A 132 -1.41 -11.54 4.70
C LEU A 132 -1.32 -12.47 3.48
N GLU A 133 -0.12 -12.88 3.08
CA GLU A 133 0.10 -13.76 1.92
C GLU A 133 -0.34 -15.21 2.17
N ASN A 134 -0.30 -15.66 3.42
CA ASN A 134 -0.61 -17.04 3.80
C ASN A 134 -2.02 -17.19 4.41
N LEU A 135 -2.85 -16.14 4.34
CA LEU A 135 -4.28 -16.26 4.62
C LEU A 135 -4.95 -17.23 3.63
N ALA A 136 -5.96 -17.96 4.10
CA ALA A 136 -6.80 -18.78 3.24
C ALA A 136 -7.39 -17.93 2.10
N LYS A 137 -7.46 -18.48 0.87
CA LYS A 137 -8.00 -17.76 -0.31
C LYS A 137 -9.44 -17.28 -0.12
N THR A 138 -10.19 -17.93 0.76
CA THR A 138 -11.57 -17.57 1.13
C THR A 138 -11.63 -16.42 2.15
N HIS A 139 -10.51 -16.11 2.82
CA HIS A 139 -10.42 -15.01 3.78
C HIS A 139 -10.61 -13.67 3.09
N LEU A 140 -11.30 -12.74 3.75
CA LEU A 140 -11.68 -11.44 3.17
C LEU A 140 -10.47 -10.65 2.63
N PHE A 141 -9.38 -10.56 3.40
CA PHE A 141 -8.15 -9.84 3.02
C PHE A 141 -7.41 -10.47 1.84
N SER A 142 -7.49 -11.80 1.68
CA SER A 142 -6.89 -12.51 0.54
C SER A 142 -7.76 -12.39 -0.71
N ARG A 143 -9.07 -12.61 -0.56
CA ARG A 143 -10.05 -12.58 -1.66
C ARG A 143 -10.13 -11.21 -2.34
N GLU A 144 -10.13 -10.14 -1.56
CA GLU A 144 -10.16 -8.76 -2.07
C GLU A 144 -8.75 -8.18 -2.32
N LYS A 145 -7.73 -9.04 -2.30
CA LYS A 145 -6.29 -8.79 -2.57
C LYS A 145 -5.56 -7.84 -1.61
N THR A 146 -6.25 -6.91 -0.97
CA THR A 146 -5.67 -5.91 -0.05
C THR A 146 -6.63 -5.62 1.09
N ILE A 147 -6.10 -5.19 2.25
CA ILE A 147 -6.92 -4.71 3.37
C ILE A 147 -7.84 -3.57 2.91
N SER A 148 -7.30 -2.58 2.19
CA SER A 148 -8.09 -1.46 1.66
C SER A 148 -9.22 -1.94 0.76
N GLY A 149 -8.96 -2.90 -0.14
CA GLY A 149 -9.97 -3.53 -1.00
C GLY A 149 -11.05 -4.24 -0.18
N SER A 150 -10.67 -4.96 0.87
CA SER A 150 -11.60 -5.62 1.78
C SER A 150 -12.52 -4.67 2.54
N LEU A 151 -11.98 -3.56 3.05
CA LEU A 151 -12.76 -2.56 3.75
C LEU A 151 -13.72 -1.85 2.79
N PHE A 152 -13.26 -1.58 1.56
CA PHE A 152 -14.11 -1.04 0.50
C PHE A 152 -15.25 -2.01 0.13
N TYR A 153 -14.94 -3.28 -0.09
CA TYR A 153 -15.95 -4.32 -0.35
C TYR A 153 -16.96 -4.40 0.79
N LEU A 154 -16.49 -4.46 2.04
CA LEU A 154 -17.35 -4.53 3.20
C LEU A 154 -18.27 -3.31 3.29
N SER A 155 -17.77 -2.11 2.98
CA SER A 155 -18.58 -0.90 2.93
C SER A 155 -19.72 -1.01 1.93
N GLY A 156 -19.47 -1.56 0.74
CA GLY A 156 -20.51 -1.80 -0.26
C GLY A 156 -21.56 -2.80 0.20
N GLN A 157 -21.14 -3.85 0.92
CA GLN A 157 -22.09 -4.84 1.48
C GLN A 157 -22.97 -4.23 2.57
N MET A 158 -22.37 -3.42 3.46
CA MET A 158 -23.12 -2.76 4.52
C MET A 158 -24.08 -1.71 3.97
N ASP A 159 -23.67 -0.98 2.92
CA ASP A 159 -24.52 -0.01 2.23
C ASP A 159 -25.77 -0.69 1.64
N LYS A 160 -25.58 -1.77 0.87
CA LYS A 160 -26.66 -2.54 0.25
C LYS A 160 -27.70 -3.01 1.27
N ARG A 161 -27.25 -3.42 2.46
CA ARG A 161 -28.13 -3.99 3.49
C ARG A 161 -28.76 -2.95 4.41
N TYR A 162 -28.05 -1.87 4.74
CA TYR A 162 -28.44 -0.98 5.84
C TYR A 162 -28.73 0.48 5.44
N SER A 163 -28.48 0.88 4.20
CA SER A 163 -28.73 2.25 3.73
C SER A 163 -30.15 2.75 3.99
N LYS A 164 -31.17 1.89 3.82
CA LYS A 164 -32.58 2.22 4.10
C LYS A 164 -32.80 2.61 5.56
N PHE A 165 -32.27 1.83 6.50
CA PHE A 165 -32.41 2.08 7.94
C PHE A 165 -31.62 3.32 8.36
N ILE A 166 -30.42 3.51 7.80
CA ILE A 166 -29.63 4.71 8.03
C ILE A 166 -30.40 5.93 7.53
N LYS A 167 -31.02 5.87 6.34
CA LYS A 167 -31.81 6.96 5.74
C LYS A 167 -33.04 7.31 6.59
N SER A 168 -33.77 6.31 7.09
CA SER A 168 -34.94 6.52 7.93
C SER A 168 -34.60 6.90 9.37
N GLY A 169 -33.33 6.77 9.78
CA GLY A 169 -32.92 6.95 11.18
C GLY A 169 -33.47 5.87 12.11
N ASP A 170 -33.72 4.67 11.57
CA ASP A 170 -34.30 3.55 12.32
C ASP A 170 -33.30 3.00 13.37
N VAL A 171 -33.68 3.07 14.64
CA VAL A 171 -32.79 2.74 15.78
C VAL A 171 -32.38 1.28 15.76
N ASP A 172 -33.31 0.37 15.43
CA ASP A 172 -33.04 -1.07 15.45
C ASP A 172 -32.18 -1.49 14.27
N GLY A 173 -32.48 -1.01 13.06
CA GLY A 173 -31.66 -1.21 11.87
C GLY A 173 -30.25 -0.63 12.02
N ILE A 174 -30.11 0.55 12.61
CA ILE A 174 -28.80 1.14 12.93
C ILE A 174 -28.08 0.31 14.00
N SER A 175 -28.78 -0.19 15.01
CA SER A 175 -28.18 -1.06 16.04
C SER A 175 -27.65 -2.36 15.44
N LYS A 176 -28.40 -2.97 14.52
CA LYS A 176 -27.98 -4.15 13.75
C LYS A 176 -26.79 -3.85 12.85
N PHE A 177 -26.80 -2.70 12.17
CA PHE A 177 -25.68 -2.22 11.36
C PHE A 177 -24.38 -2.11 12.17
N ILE A 178 -24.42 -1.45 13.34
CA ILE A 178 -23.24 -1.30 14.21
C ILE A 178 -22.69 -2.66 14.62
N THR A 179 -23.57 -3.54 15.10
CA THR A 179 -23.20 -4.87 15.56
C THR A 179 -22.59 -5.70 14.43
N GLU A 180 -23.25 -5.76 13.27
CA GLU A 180 -22.78 -6.59 12.15
C GLU A 180 -21.47 -6.08 11.56
N CYS A 181 -21.32 -4.76 11.39
CA CYS A 181 -20.06 -4.18 10.94
C CYS A 181 -18.90 -4.61 11.84
N ARG A 182 -19.07 -4.45 13.16
CA ARG A 182 -18.04 -4.79 14.14
C ARG A 182 -17.75 -6.29 14.13
N THR A 183 -18.77 -7.13 14.07
CA THR A 183 -18.60 -8.60 14.08
C THR A 183 -17.84 -9.07 12.86
N ARG A 184 -18.22 -8.65 11.64
CA ARG A 184 -17.55 -9.04 10.40
C ARG A 184 -16.08 -8.60 10.39
N ILE A 185 -15.79 -7.37 10.79
CA ILE A 185 -14.41 -6.87 10.88
C ILE A 185 -13.63 -7.64 11.96
N SER A 186 -14.24 -7.88 13.11
CA SER A 186 -13.58 -8.62 14.20
C SER A 186 -13.27 -10.06 13.81
N GLN A 187 -14.11 -10.71 12.99
CA GLN A 187 -13.84 -12.07 12.51
C GLN A 187 -12.60 -12.08 11.62
N SER A 188 -12.53 -11.19 10.62
CA SER A 188 -11.36 -11.09 9.73
C SER A 188 -10.09 -10.72 10.48
N ILE A 189 -10.16 -9.80 11.44
CA ILE A 189 -8.97 -9.40 12.21
C ILE A 189 -8.51 -10.50 13.15
N LYS A 190 -9.42 -11.21 13.83
CA LYS A 190 -9.04 -12.33 14.70
C LYS A 190 -8.37 -13.45 13.92
N SER A 191 -8.96 -13.83 12.79
CA SER A 191 -8.38 -14.84 11.90
C SER A 191 -7.02 -14.41 11.36
N PHE A 192 -6.87 -13.14 10.97
CA PHE A 192 -5.57 -12.60 10.60
C PHE A 192 -4.55 -12.61 11.75
N ALA A 193 -4.95 -12.17 12.94
CA ALA A 193 -4.09 -12.12 14.11
C ALA A 193 -3.60 -13.52 14.52
N GLU A 194 -4.45 -14.54 14.42
CA GLU A 194 -4.07 -15.93 14.67
C GLU A 194 -2.97 -16.39 13.70
N VAL A 195 -3.14 -16.16 12.40
CA VAL A 195 -2.09 -16.47 11.40
C VAL A 195 -0.81 -15.68 11.68
N TYR A 196 -0.94 -14.41 12.05
CA TYR A 196 0.19 -13.55 12.39
C TYR A 196 0.97 -14.05 13.61
N TYR A 197 0.30 -14.34 14.72
CA TYR A 197 0.97 -14.80 15.94
C TYR A 197 1.55 -16.20 15.77
N ASN A 198 0.84 -17.10 15.10
CA ASN A 198 1.38 -18.42 14.76
C ASN A 198 2.64 -18.29 13.90
N ALA A 199 2.63 -17.42 12.89
CA ALA A 199 3.80 -17.17 12.07
C ALA A 199 4.95 -16.56 12.87
N ASN A 200 4.66 -15.68 13.84
CA ASN A 200 5.66 -15.08 14.71
C ASN A 200 6.29 -16.11 15.66
N GLU A 201 5.46 -16.92 16.33
CA GLU A 201 5.90 -17.94 17.28
C GLU A 201 6.73 -19.02 16.59
N GLN A 202 6.37 -19.37 15.35
CA GLN A 202 7.09 -20.37 14.55
C GLN A 202 8.30 -19.78 13.81
N GLY A 203 8.57 -18.48 13.94
CA GLY A 203 9.64 -17.80 13.19
C GLY A 203 9.44 -17.81 11.67
N LEU A 204 8.21 -18.09 11.20
CA LEU A 204 7.86 -18.21 9.78
C LEU A 204 7.82 -16.88 9.04
N SER A 205 8.00 -15.76 9.75
CA SER A 205 8.35 -14.47 9.15
C SER A 205 9.63 -14.55 8.31
N ILE A 206 10.43 -15.60 8.50
CA ILE A 206 11.59 -15.94 7.68
C ILE A 206 11.21 -17.05 6.69
N LYS A 207 10.69 -16.67 5.52
CA LYS A 207 10.92 -17.45 4.29
C LYS A 207 12.05 -16.80 3.51
N ASN A 208 13.29 -17.10 3.92
CA ASN A 208 14.30 -17.39 2.92
C ASN A 208 14.24 -18.91 2.64
N PRO A 209 14.22 -19.34 1.36
CA PRO A 209 14.40 -20.74 1.03
C PRO A 209 15.79 -21.15 1.53
N LYS A 210 15.85 -22.31 2.19
CA LYS A 210 17.06 -23.02 2.61
C LYS A 210 18.31 -22.59 1.84
N GLU A 211 19.18 -21.85 2.51
CA GLU A 211 20.64 -21.97 2.36
C GLU A 211 21.19 -21.86 3.78
N ASP A 212 21.98 -22.87 4.14
CA ASP A 212 22.74 -22.97 5.38
C ASP A 212 23.72 -21.79 5.52
N ASP A 213 24.24 -21.69 6.73
CA ASP A 213 25.31 -20.81 7.25
C ASP A 213 24.94 -19.45 7.84
N ASP A 214 25.21 -19.41 9.16
CA ASP A 214 25.20 -18.29 10.09
C ASP A 214 25.86 -17.02 9.54
N ASN A 215 25.09 -15.93 9.44
CA ASN A 215 25.67 -14.59 9.63
C ASN A 215 24.61 -13.54 10.04
N PRO A 216 24.55 -13.14 11.32
CA PRO A 216 23.59 -12.13 11.83
C PRO A 216 23.78 -10.71 11.27
N ASN A 217 24.74 -10.49 10.36
CA ASN A 217 25.02 -9.19 9.73
C ASN A 217 24.21 -8.89 8.45
N GLN A 218 23.44 -9.83 7.89
CA GLN A 218 22.68 -9.60 6.66
C GLN A 218 21.36 -8.84 6.87
N TYR A 219 20.69 -8.98 8.02
CA TYR A 219 19.36 -8.41 8.25
C TYR A 219 19.34 -6.87 8.34
N GLN A 220 20.39 -6.26 8.88
CA GLN A 220 20.55 -4.79 8.86
C GLN A 220 20.85 -4.22 7.46
N GLN A 221 21.32 -5.06 6.53
CA GLN A 221 21.64 -4.63 5.16
C GLN A 221 20.39 -4.59 4.26
N LEU A 222 19.40 -5.47 4.49
CA LEU A 222 18.17 -5.54 3.68
C LEU A 222 17.21 -4.35 3.88
N GLU A 223 16.98 -3.89 5.12
CA GLU A 223 16.16 -2.69 5.39
C GLU A 223 16.78 -1.40 4.83
N LYS A 224 18.12 -1.27 4.94
CA LYS A 224 18.86 -0.17 4.30
C LYS A 224 18.73 -0.21 2.79
N SER A 225 18.78 -1.42 2.21
CA SER A 225 18.72 -1.58 0.76
C SER A 225 17.33 -1.25 0.18
N SER A 226 16.24 -1.59 0.88
CA SER A 226 14.88 -1.21 0.43
C SER A 226 14.66 0.31 0.42
N ARG A 227 15.18 1.04 1.42
CA ARG A 227 15.13 2.51 1.44
C ARG A 227 15.90 3.10 0.26
N VAL A 228 17.12 2.62 0.01
CA VAL A 228 17.92 3.11 -1.12
C VAL A 228 17.23 2.82 -2.46
N ILE A 229 16.66 1.64 -2.66
CA ILE A 229 15.92 1.32 -3.88
C ILE A 229 14.77 2.33 -4.09
N ASN A 230 14.00 2.63 -3.04
CA ASN A 230 12.91 3.60 -3.12
C ASN A 230 13.40 5.02 -3.44
N ASP A 231 14.51 5.45 -2.84
CA ASP A 231 15.11 6.76 -3.10
C ASP A 231 15.63 6.87 -4.53
N VAL A 232 16.29 5.83 -5.04
CA VAL A 232 16.75 5.74 -6.44
C VAL A 232 15.58 5.77 -7.41
N ILE A 233 14.51 5.00 -7.16
CA ILE A 233 13.30 5.02 -7.98
C ILE A 233 12.66 6.40 -7.99
N LYS A 234 12.55 7.04 -6.82
CA LYS A 234 11.98 8.39 -6.70
C LYS A 234 12.84 9.41 -7.46
N SER A 235 14.16 9.31 -7.36
CA SER A 235 15.12 10.11 -8.14
C SER A 235 14.91 9.95 -9.64
N LEU A 236 14.87 8.71 -10.13
CA LEU A 236 14.72 8.39 -11.55
C LEU A 236 13.35 8.78 -12.11
N THR A 237 12.26 8.52 -11.38
CA THR A 237 10.90 8.58 -11.96
C THR A 237 10.08 9.80 -11.53
N VAL A 238 10.20 10.23 -10.28
CA VAL A 238 9.47 11.40 -9.76
C VAL A 238 10.24 12.67 -10.08
N TYR A 239 11.53 12.71 -9.76
CA TYR A 239 12.38 13.87 -10.04
C TYR A 239 12.92 13.88 -11.47
N LYS A 240 12.72 12.80 -12.24
CA LYS A 240 13.23 12.62 -13.61
C LYS A 240 14.73 12.90 -13.72
N ASN A 241 15.46 12.62 -12.64
CA ASN A 241 16.89 12.83 -12.59
C ASN A 241 17.59 11.72 -13.37
N ILE A 242 18.47 12.09 -14.29
CA ILE A 242 19.29 11.15 -15.07
C ILE A 242 20.70 11.21 -14.51
N ASP A 243 21.18 10.10 -13.96
CA ASP A 243 22.54 9.99 -13.48
C ASP A 243 23.51 9.93 -14.68
N ASN A 244 24.02 11.10 -15.09
CA ASN A 244 24.92 11.24 -16.22
C ASN A 244 26.24 10.48 -16.04
N LYS A 245 26.69 10.27 -14.80
CA LYS A 245 27.88 9.46 -14.50
C LYS A 245 27.57 7.98 -14.76
N ALA A 246 26.43 7.49 -14.26
CA ALA A 246 25.98 6.13 -14.56
C ALA A 246 25.78 5.88 -16.07
N VAL A 247 25.26 6.87 -16.81
CA VAL A 247 25.16 6.80 -18.28
C VAL A 247 26.53 6.67 -18.92
N ALA A 248 27.50 7.50 -18.51
CA ALA A 248 28.86 7.48 -19.07
C ALA A 248 29.57 6.14 -18.78
N ASP A 249 29.46 5.64 -17.55
CA ASP A 249 30.09 4.39 -17.11
C ASP A 249 29.45 3.16 -17.77
N ALA A 250 28.12 3.09 -17.80
CA ALA A 250 27.42 2.00 -18.49
C ALA A 250 27.74 1.97 -20.00
N ARG A 251 27.88 3.15 -20.62
CA ARG A 251 28.27 3.29 -22.03
C ARG A 251 29.70 2.84 -22.28
N SER A 252 30.64 3.24 -21.41
CA SER A 252 32.05 2.89 -21.57
C SER A 252 32.27 1.37 -21.52
N LEU A 253 31.47 0.66 -20.70
CA LEU A 253 31.50 -0.79 -20.53
C LEU A 253 30.84 -1.57 -21.67
N THR A 254 29.78 -1.04 -22.26
CA THR A 254 28.95 -1.77 -23.25
C THR A 254 29.14 -1.31 -24.68
N LYS A 255 29.79 -0.16 -24.88
CA LYS A 255 30.02 0.49 -26.18
C LYS A 255 28.72 0.81 -26.94
N VAL A 256 27.59 0.95 -26.24
CA VAL A 256 26.33 1.40 -26.85
C VAL A 256 26.47 2.84 -27.36
N ARG A 257 25.85 3.15 -28.51
CA ARG A 257 25.89 4.49 -29.10
C ARG A 257 25.31 5.54 -28.12
N ALA A 258 25.96 6.69 -28.01
CA ALA A 258 25.59 7.74 -27.07
C ALA A 258 24.13 8.20 -27.20
N SER A 259 23.64 8.40 -28.43
CA SER A 259 22.26 8.82 -28.67
C SER A 259 21.23 7.80 -28.18
N LEU A 260 21.51 6.50 -28.37
CA LEU A 260 20.65 5.43 -27.90
C LEU A 260 20.68 5.30 -26.37
N ALA A 261 21.87 5.40 -25.78
CA ALA A 261 22.07 5.42 -24.32
C ALA A 261 21.25 6.54 -23.66
N THR A 262 21.34 7.77 -24.17
CA THR A 262 20.55 8.92 -23.69
C THR A 262 19.04 8.69 -23.85
N SER A 263 18.62 8.12 -24.99
CA SER A 263 17.20 7.87 -25.25
C SER A 263 16.62 6.82 -24.30
N ILE A 264 17.35 5.73 -24.07
CA ILE A 264 16.98 4.68 -23.13
C ILE A 264 16.93 5.25 -21.70
N SER A 265 17.98 5.94 -21.25
CA SER A 265 18.03 6.49 -19.89
C SER A 265 16.94 7.53 -19.64
N LYS A 266 16.57 8.32 -20.65
CA LYS A 266 15.42 9.23 -20.56
C LYS A 266 14.10 8.47 -20.48
N ALA A 267 13.91 7.41 -21.27
CA ALA A 267 12.70 6.60 -21.24
C ALA A 267 12.51 5.84 -19.92
N VAL A 268 13.61 5.44 -19.26
CA VAL A 268 13.57 4.82 -17.92
C VAL A 268 12.87 5.72 -16.89
N THR A 269 12.96 7.04 -17.02
CA THR A 269 12.34 8.00 -16.08
C THR A 269 10.81 8.07 -16.13
N ASP A 270 10.16 7.36 -17.06
CA ASP A 270 8.69 7.33 -17.13
C ASP A 270 8.09 6.57 -15.95
N ILE A 271 7.05 7.14 -15.34
CA ILE A 271 6.38 6.61 -14.14
C ILE A 271 5.78 5.23 -14.35
N LYS A 272 5.43 4.86 -15.60
CA LYS A 272 4.91 3.52 -15.92
C LYS A 272 5.95 2.41 -15.72
N ASN A 273 7.23 2.77 -15.64
CA ASN A 273 8.33 1.81 -15.49
C ASN A 273 8.70 1.56 -14.02
N VAL A 274 8.06 2.26 -13.06
CA VAL A 274 8.38 2.20 -11.62
C VAL A 274 8.42 0.77 -11.09
N ASP A 275 7.37 -0.02 -11.36
CA ASP A 275 7.26 -1.39 -10.82
C ASP A 275 8.33 -2.32 -11.41
N ASN A 276 8.62 -2.18 -12.71
CA ASN A 276 9.67 -2.96 -13.38
C ASN A 276 11.06 -2.60 -12.84
N ILE A 277 11.35 -1.30 -12.68
CA ILE A 277 12.62 -0.82 -12.14
C ILE A 277 12.79 -1.31 -10.69
N ARG A 278 11.73 -1.21 -9.87
CA ARG A 278 11.74 -1.71 -8.49
C ARG A 278 12.11 -3.18 -8.43
N LEU A 279 11.39 -4.02 -9.17
CA LEU A 279 11.61 -5.45 -9.19
C LEU A 279 13.05 -5.79 -9.65
N ILE A 280 13.56 -5.10 -10.66
CA ILE A 280 14.94 -5.28 -11.14
C ILE A 280 15.96 -4.96 -10.04
N LEU A 281 15.80 -3.84 -9.35
CA LEU A 281 16.74 -3.41 -8.32
C LEU A 281 16.65 -4.30 -7.07
N GLU A 282 15.46 -4.76 -6.70
CA GLU A 282 15.26 -5.75 -5.63
C GLU A 282 15.95 -7.08 -5.96
N LEU A 283 15.82 -7.56 -7.20
CA LEU A 283 16.52 -8.76 -7.67
C LEU A 283 18.04 -8.57 -7.67
N PHE A 284 18.54 -7.39 -8.04
CA PHE A 284 19.97 -7.09 -8.01
C PHE A 284 20.53 -7.09 -6.60
N VAL A 285 19.87 -6.35 -5.69
CA VAL A 285 20.29 -6.23 -4.30
C VAL A 285 20.23 -7.57 -3.58
N LYS A 286 19.21 -8.39 -3.84
CA LYS A 286 19.06 -9.72 -3.23
C LYS A 286 20.26 -10.62 -3.50
N GLU A 287 20.91 -10.45 -4.65
CA GLU A 287 22.06 -11.26 -5.08
C GLU A 287 23.41 -10.68 -4.57
N LEU A 288 23.39 -9.55 -3.86
CA LEU A 288 24.58 -8.99 -3.20
C LEU A 288 24.64 -9.49 -1.76
N SER A 289 25.55 -10.44 -1.49
CA SER A 289 25.74 -11.04 -0.16
C SER A 289 26.37 -10.10 0.87
N GLN A 290 27.12 -9.07 0.46
CA GLN A 290 27.68 -8.02 1.32
C GLN A 290 27.78 -6.66 0.61
N VAL A 291 27.66 -5.55 1.35
CA VAL A 291 27.79 -4.16 0.82
C VAL A 291 29.13 -3.91 0.11
N GLY A 292 30.21 -4.58 0.52
CA GLY A 292 31.52 -4.50 -0.14
C GLY A 292 31.49 -4.93 -1.62
N HIS A 293 30.54 -5.77 -2.02
CA HIS A 293 30.33 -6.16 -3.41
C HIS A 293 29.65 -5.07 -4.26
N LEU A 294 29.00 -4.09 -3.62
CA LEU A 294 28.40 -2.95 -4.32
C LEU A 294 29.44 -1.85 -4.58
N CYS A 295 30.25 -1.51 -3.58
CA CYS A 295 31.22 -0.41 -3.69
C CYS A 295 32.60 -0.84 -4.19
N GLY A 296 32.94 -2.13 -4.11
CA GLY A 296 34.24 -2.68 -4.51
C GLY A 296 34.34 -3.18 -5.96
N ASP A 297 35.48 -3.75 -6.29
CA ASP A 297 35.86 -4.16 -7.67
C ASP A 297 35.03 -5.31 -8.22
N GLN A 298 34.38 -6.09 -7.35
CA GLN A 298 33.52 -7.22 -7.74
C GLN A 298 32.18 -6.78 -8.33
N PHE A 299 31.79 -5.51 -8.20
CA PHE A 299 30.49 -4.99 -8.66
C PHE A 299 30.20 -5.36 -10.11
N PHE A 300 31.13 -5.07 -11.03
CA PHE A 300 30.92 -5.34 -12.45
C PHE A 300 30.86 -6.84 -12.77
N LYS A 301 31.63 -7.65 -12.04
CA LYS A 301 31.59 -9.11 -12.18
C LYS A 301 30.21 -9.65 -11.79
N ASN A 302 29.65 -9.16 -10.69
CA ASN A 302 28.33 -9.58 -10.20
C ASN A 302 27.21 -9.25 -11.20
N VAL A 303 27.18 -8.02 -11.73
CA VAL A 303 26.18 -7.64 -12.76
C VAL A 303 26.31 -8.52 -14.00
N ARG A 304 27.54 -8.85 -14.44
CA ARG A 304 27.76 -9.77 -15.57
C ARG A 304 27.24 -11.17 -15.27
N THR A 305 27.50 -11.72 -14.08
CA THR A 305 27.01 -13.04 -13.69
C THR A 305 25.49 -13.12 -13.76
N LEU A 306 24.78 -12.11 -13.24
CA LEU A 306 23.32 -12.05 -13.30
C LEU A 306 22.78 -11.98 -14.74
N MET A 307 23.48 -11.26 -15.62
CA MET A 307 23.14 -11.18 -17.05
C MET A 307 23.57 -12.42 -17.85
N ALA A 308 24.47 -13.24 -17.32
CA ALA A 308 24.94 -14.47 -17.94
C ALA A 308 24.02 -15.69 -17.68
N ILE A 309 23.08 -15.61 -16.73
CA ILE A 309 22.14 -16.69 -16.41
C ILE A 309 21.39 -17.13 -17.69
N LYS A 310 21.48 -18.43 -18.00
CA LYS A 310 20.82 -19.08 -19.14
C LYS A 310 19.67 -20.00 -18.72
N ARG A 311 19.79 -20.64 -17.55
CA ARG A 311 18.81 -21.56 -16.98
C ARG A 311 18.69 -21.27 -15.49
N THR A 312 17.48 -21.14 -14.99
CA THR A 312 17.19 -20.98 -13.56
C THR A 312 15.88 -21.68 -13.22
N LYS A 313 15.76 -22.18 -11.99
CA LYS A 313 14.52 -22.73 -11.46
C LYS A 313 13.54 -21.62 -11.05
N SER A 314 14.04 -20.39 -10.87
CA SER A 314 13.24 -19.23 -10.49
C SER A 314 12.39 -18.74 -11.66
N LYS A 315 11.07 -18.61 -11.43
CA LYS A 315 10.12 -18.11 -12.45
C LYS A 315 10.38 -16.66 -12.86
N VAL A 316 11.08 -15.89 -12.01
CA VAL A 316 11.43 -14.49 -12.20
C VAL A 316 12.92 -14.35 -11.86
N TYR A 317 13.72 -13.76 -12.75
CA TYR A 317 15.14 -13.53 -12.52
C TYR A 317 15.62 -12.25 -13.23
N PHE A 318 16.74 -11.70 -12.73
CA PHE A 318 17.23 -10.36 -13.08
C PHE A 318 17.28 -10.09 -14.60
N LYS A 319 17.99 -10.91 -15.36
CA LYS A 319 18.13 -10.77 -16.82
C LYS A 319 16.79 -10.75 -17.56
N GLN A 320 15.83 -11.57 -17.13
CA GLN A 320 14.50 -11.59 -17.76
C GLN A 320 13.78 -10.26 -17.54
N GLN A 321 13.85 -9.71 -16.34
CA GLN A 321 13.20 -8.44 -16.01
C GLN A 321 13.86 -7.25 -16.72
N ILE A 322 15.19 -7.24 -16.83
CA ILE A 322 15.89 -6.26 -17.68
C ILE A 322 15.40 -6.34 -19.13
N ASN A 323 15.27 -7.55 -19.68
CA ASN A 323 14.81 -7.72 -21.06
C ASN A 323 13.36 -7.25 -21.26
N ILE A 324 12.47 -7.56 -20.31
CA ILE A 324 11.07 -7.08 -20.34
C ILE A 324 11.04 -5.55 -20.34
N LEU A 325 11.76 -4.91 -19.40
CA LEU A 325 11.85 -3.46 -19.34
C LEU A 325 12.43 -2.88 -20.64
N LEU A 326 13.53 -3.45 -21.14
CA LEU A 326 14.17 -2.97 -22.37
C LEU A 326 13.21 -3.00 -23.55
N LEU A 327 12.45 -4.08 -23.74
CA LEU A 327 11.50 -4.18 -24.85
C LEU A 327 10.39 -3.12 -24.75
N THR A 328 9.94 -2.80 -23.54
CA THR A 328 9.02 -1.69 -23.29
C THR A 328 9.67 -0.34 -23.68
N LEU A 329 10.90 -0.08 -23.21
CA LEU A 329 11.61 1.17 -23.51
C LEU A 329 11.88 1.35 -25.00
N VAL A 330 12.32 0.28 -25.69
CA VAL A 330 12.57 0.27 -27.15
C VAL A 330 11.30 0.60 -27.92
N LYS A 331 10.15 0.11 -27.47
CA LYS A 331 8.84 0.47 -28.05
C LYS A 331 8.52 1.95 -27.83
N ASP A 332 8.76 2.46 -26.63
CA ASP A 332 8.47 3.85 -26.26
C ASP A 332 9.32 4.86 -27.06
N ILE A 333 10.60 4.56 -27.27
CA ILE A 333 11.51 5.39 -28.08
C ILE A 333 11.36 5.14 -29.60
N LYS A 334 10.37 4.34 -30.01
CA LYS A 334 10.09 3.97 -31.41
C LYS A 334 11.28 3.31 -32.13
N PHE A 335 12.12 2.58 -31.39
CA PHE A 335 13.33 1.93 -31.90
C PHE A 335 13.11 0.43 -32.24
N THR A 336 11.88 -0.10 -32.11
CA THR A 336 11.58 -1.55 -32.27
C THR A 336 12.05 -2.14 -33.60
N ARG A 337 11.79 -1.47 -34.73
CA ARG A 337 12.17 -1.98 -36.05
C ARG A 337 13.70 -2.12 -36.18
N GLN A 338 14.41 -1.08 -35.76
CA GLN A 338 15.88 -1.06 -35.80
C GLN A 338 16.46 -2.08 -34.81
N TYR A 339 15.91 -2.17 -33.60
CA TYR A 339 16.31 -3.14 -32.58
C TYR A 339 16.20 -4.60 -33.09
N ASN A 340 15.09 -4.95 -33.74
CA ASN A 340 14.86 -6.30 -34.25
C ASN A 340 15.80 -6.67 -35.42
N GLN A 341 16.37 -5.68 -36.11
CA GLN A 341 17.35 -5.88 -37.18
C GLN A 341 18.79 -6.01 -36.66
N LEU A 342 19.04 -5.69 -35.38
CA LEU A 342 20.36 -5.84 -34.77
C LEU A 342 20.71 -7.31 -34.56
N THR A 343 22.01 -7.62 -34.58
CA THR A 343 22.50 -8.95 -34.20
C THR A 343 22.17 -9.24 -32.73
N LYS A 344 22.03 -10.53 -32.39
CA LYS A 344 21.80 -10.97 -30.99
C LYS A 344 22.87 -10.44 -30.03
N GLN A 345 24.11 -10.31 -30.51
CA GLN A 345 25.22 -9.74 -29.75
C GLN A 345 24.96 -8.27 -29.41
N THR A 346 24.58 -7.45 -30.41
CA THR A 346 24.30 -6.03 -30.19
C THR A 346 23.06 -5.83 -29.31
N GLN A 347 22.01 -6.64 -29.48
CA GLN A 347 20.85 -6.64 -28.59
C GLN A 347 21.25 -6.96 -27.15
N SER A 348 22.14 -7.96 -26.96
CA SER A 348 22.67 -8.30 -25.64
C SER A 348 23.49 -7.16 -25.01
N LEU A 349 24.23 -6.37 -25.81
CA LEU A 349 24.97 -5.21 -25.31
C LEU A 349 24.04 -4.09 -24.84
N ILE A 350 22.92 -3.85 -25.55
CA ILE A 350 21.90 -2.88 -25.13
C ILE A 350 21.21 -3.35 -23.84
N ASN A 351 20.92 -4.65 -23.73
CA ASN A 351 20.36 -5.25 -22.53
C ASN A 351 21.32 -5.12 -21.33
N LEU A 352 22.61 -5.36 -21.56
CA LEU A 352 23.65 -5.19 -20.57
C LEU A 352 23.85 -3.70 -20.19
N TYR A 353 23.66 -2.77 -21.13
CA TYR A 353 23.70 -1.33 -20.85
C TYR A 353 22.63 -0.93 -19.85
N LEU A 354 21.38 -1.37 -20.07
CA LEU A 354 20.28 -1.07 -19.15
C LEU A 354 20.55 -1.64 -17.76
N ALA A 355 21.08 -2.86 -17.67
CA ALA A 355 21.48 -3.47 -16.42
C ALA A 355 22.54 -2.64 -15.68
N TYR A 356 23.64 -2.26 -16.35
CA TYR A 356 24.66 -1.42 -15.72
C TYR A 356 24.15 -0.03 -15.34
N TYR A 357 23.35 0.61 -16.19
CA TYR A 357 22.83 1.94 -15.90
C TYR A 357 22.03 1.94 -14.59
N LEU A 358 21.09 0.99 -14.44
CA LEU A 358 20.27 0.89 -13.23
C LEU A 358 21.10 0.55 -12.00
N THR A 359 22.01 -0.41 -12.09
CA THR A 359 22.81 -0.85 -10.92
C THR A 359 23.89 0.15 -10.53
N ILE A 360 24.48 0.88 -11.48
CA ILE A 360 25.44 1.96 -11.19
C ILE A 360 24.72 3.15 -10.56
N THR A 361 23.49 3.46 -10.97
CA THR A 361 22.69 4.52 -10.30
C THR A 361 22.47 4.20 -8.82
N VAL A 362 22.22 2.92 -8.49
CA VAL A 362 22.16 2.47 -7.10
C VAL A 362 23.51 2.60 -6.41
N ARG A 363 24.60 2.15 -7.05
CA ARG A 363 25.96 2.27 -6.52
C ARG A 363 26.34 3.71 -6.19
N ASN A 364 26.10 4.64 -7.12
CA ASN A 364 26.40 6.07 -6.96
C ASN A 364 25.57 6.72 -5.84
N SER A 365 24.41 6.15 -5.52
CA SER A 365 23.58 6.63 -4.41
C SER A 365 24.05 6.11 -3.04
N ILE A 366 24.94 5.12 -3.01
CA ILE A 366 25.41 4.45 -1.77
C ILE A 366 26.88 4.76 -1.44
N CYS A 367 27.79 4.76 -2.41
CA CYS A 367 29.23 4.55 -2.19
C CYS A 367 30.11 5.81 -2.02
#